data_AF-A0A5K7ZC26-F1
#
_entry.id   AF-A0A5K7ZC26-F1
#
_cell.length_a   1.000
_cell.length_b   1.000
_cell.length_c   1.000
_cell.angle_alpha   90.00
_cell.angle_beta   90.00
_cell.angle_gamma   90.00
#
_symmetry.space_group_name_H-M   'P 1'
#
loop_
_entity.id
_entity.type
_entity.pdbx_description
1 polymer ?
#
loop_
_entity_poly.entity_id
_entity_poly.type
_entity_poly.pdbx_seq_one_letter_code
_entity_poly.pdbx_strand_id
1 'polypeptide(L)' 'MLSTDKITNAFAAICEEAEKIQSQDVSDEVKTGVATIISIAKHQSDIRGAAKGSCTAHAKA' A
#
# COMPACT_ATOMS: atom_id res chain seq x y z
N MET A 1 9.77 -2.38 17.62
CA MET A 1 9.35 -2.00 16.24
C MET A 1 8.65 -3.21 15.63
N LEU A 2 7.50 -3.05 14.97
CA LEU A 2 6.86 -4.17 14.24
C LEU A 2 7.81 -4.69 13.16
N SER A 3 7.81 -6.01 12.89
CA SER A 3 8.60 -6.57 11.79
C SER A 3 8.12 -6.01 10.46
N THR A 4 9.02 -5.87 9.48
CA THR A 4 8.69 -5.40 8.13
C THR A 4 7.49 -6.16 7.56
N ASP A 5 7.47 -7.49 7.70
CA ASP A 5 6.37 -8.34 7.23
C ASP A 5 5.03 -8.01 7.88
N LYS A 6 5.02 -7.72 9.20
CA LYS A 6 3.79 -7.31 9.90
C LYS A 6 3.26 -5.98 9.37
N ILE A 7 4.16 -5.06 9.03
CA ILE A 7 3.78 -3.75 8.47
C ILE A 7 3.30 -3.92 7.03
N THR A 8 3.98 -4.71 6.20
CA THR A 8 3.56 -5.02 4.83
C THR A 8 2.17 -5.65 4.81
N ASN A 9 1.92 -6.65 5.66
CA ASN A 9 0.62 -7.31 5.75
C ASN A 9 -0.49 -6.37 6.24
N ALA A 10 -0.16 -5.43 7.15
CA ALA A 10 -1.13 -4.43 7.58
C ALA A 10 -1.54 -3.49 6.43
N PHE A 11 -0.58 -3.06 5.59
CA PHE A 11 -0.91 -2.26 4.41
C PHE A 11 -1.69 -3.04 3.35
N ALA A 12 -1.39 -4.32 3.15
CA ALA A 12 -2.16 -5.18 2.27
C ALA A 12 -3.63 -5.30 2.74
N ALA A 13 -3.87 -5.47 4.04
CA ALA A 13 -5.22 -5.53 4.59
C ALA A 13 -5.97 -4.19 4.43
N ILE A 14 -5.28 -3.05 4.56
CA ILE A 14 -5.87 -1.73 4.31
C ILE A 14 -6.28 -1.60 2.83
N CYS A 15 -5.45 -2.06 1.89
CA CYS A 15 -5.81 -2.06 0.47
C CYS A 15 -7.07 -2.89 0.22
N GLU A 16 -7.17 -4.09 0.80
CA GLU A 16 -8.32 -4.98 0.63
C GLU A 16 -9.63 -4.33 1.11
N GLU A 17 -9.64 -3.75 2.31
CA GLU A 17 -10.84 -3.11 2.85
C GLU A 17 -11.19 -1.82 2.10
N ALA A 18 -10.19 -1.04 1.68
CA ALA A 18 -10.42 0.16 0.89
C ALA A 18 -10.99 -0.16 -0.51
N GLU A 19 -10.51 -1.22 -1.16
CA GLU A 19 -11.06 -1.70 -2.44
C GLU A 19 -12.51 -2.17 -2.30
N LYS A 20 -12.87 -2.82 -1.18
CA LYS A 20 -14.27 -3.15 -0.87
C LYS A 20 -15.15 -1.90 -0.77
N ILE A 21 -14.67 -0.82 -0.13
CA ILE A 21 -15.42 0.44 -0.03
C ILE A 21 -15.58 1.10 -1.41
N GLN A 22 -14.53 1.06 -2.24
CA GLN A 22 -14.60 1.62 -3.61
C GLN A 22 -15.64 0.91 -4.50
N SER A 23 -15.87 -0.39 -4.25
CA SER A 23 -16.88 -1.18 -4.97
C SER A 23 -18.33 -0.94 -4.51
N GLN A 24 -18.52 -0.22 -3.40
CA GLN A 24 -19.85 0.13 -2.89
C GLN A 24 -20.38 1.42 -3.53
N ASP A 25 -21.69 1.62 -3.43
CA ASP A 25 -22.33 2.86 -3.86
C ASP A 25 -22.11 3.96 -2.81
N VAL A 26 -20.92 4.56 -2.86
CA VAL A 26 -20.51 5.69 -2.03
C VAL A 26 -20.31 6.95 -2.89
N SER A 27 -20.33 8.12 -2.26
CA SER A 27 -20.14 9.39 -2.97
C SER A 27 -18.75 9.49 -3.63
N ASP A 28 -18.66 10.32 -4.67
CA ASP A 28 -17.39 10.50 -5.40
C ASP A 28 -16.27 11.10 -4.54
N GLU A 29 -16.64 11.89 -3.52
CA GLU A 29 -15.71 12.40 -2.51
C GLU A 29 -15.09 11.25 -1.70
N VAL A 30 -15.93 10.29 -1.27
CA VAL A 30 -15.47 9.09 -0.57
C VAL A 30 -14.60 8.23 -1.49
N LYS A 31 -14.99 8.02 -2.75
CA LYS A 31 -14.18 7.27 -3.73
C LYS A 31 -12.80 7.89 -3.92
N THR A 32 -12.71 9.22 -3.96
CA THR A 32 -11.46 9.97 -4.11
C THR A 32 -10.56 9.79 -2.88
N GLY A 33 -11.12 9.88 -1.68
CA GLY A 33 -10.39 9.64 -0.43
C GLY A 33 -9.88 8.20 -0.35
N VAL A 34 -10.73 7.23 -0.68
CA VAL A 34 -10.39 5.80 -0.69
C VAL A 34 -9.29 5.50 -1.72
N ALA A 35 -9.35 6.07 -2.92
CA ALA A 35 -8.30 5.92 -3.93
C ALA A 35 -6.94 6.45 -3.44
N THR A 36 -6.96 7.57 -2.72
CA THR A 36 -5.74 8.14 -2.11
C THR A 36 -5.16 7.20 -1.05
N ILE A 37 -6.01 6.64 -0.17
CA ILE A 37 -5.60 5.67 0.85
C ILE A 37 -4.97 4.43 0.20
N ILE A 38 -5.61 3.88 -0.84
CA ILE A 38 -5.10 2.73 -1.59
C ILE A 38 -3.71 3.04 -2.18
N SER A 39 -3.53 4.21 -2.79
CA SER A 39 -2.24 4.63 -3.36
C SER A 39 -1.12 4.65 -2.31
N ILE A 40 -1.38 5.23 -1.14
CA ILE A 40 -0.41 5.29 -0.04
C ILE A 40 -0.09 3.89 0.49
N ALA A 41 -1.13 3.06 0.72
CA ALA A 41 -0.97 1.71 1.25
C ALA A 41 -0.20 0.79 0.27
N LYS A 42 -0.52 0.85 -1.04
CA LYS A 42 0.22 0.14 -2.09
C LYS A 42 1.69 0.56 -2.10
N HIS A 43 1.97 1.86 -2.12
CA HIS A 43 3.34 2.36 -2.09
C HIS A 43 4.14 1.87 -0.88
N GLN A 44 3.53 1.89 0.32
CA GLN A 44 4.20 1.38 1.53
C GLN A 44 4.39 -0.14 1.52
N SER A 45 3.42 -0.88 0.99
CA SER A 45 3.55 -2.33 0.79
C SER A 45 4.68 -2.65 -0.18
N ASP A 46 4.79 -1.93 -1.29
CA ASP A 46 5.82 -2.14 -2.32
C ASP A 46 7.23 -1.89 -1.78
N ILE A 47 7.44 -0.76 -1.09
CA ILE A 47 8.74 -0.42 -0.50
C ILE A 47 9.17 -1.48 0.53
N ARG A 48 8.23 -2.00 1.31
CA ARG A 48 8.52 -2.91 2.44
C ARG A 48 8.55 -4.37 2.01
N GLY A 49 7.82 -4.73 0.97
CA GLY A 49 7.79 -6.05 0.34
C GLY A 49 8.89 -6.26 -0.69
N ALA A 50 9.56 -5.19 -1.14
CA ALA A 50 10.72 -5.30 -2.01
C ALA A 50 11.80 -6.19 -1.38
N ALA A 51 12.31 -7.13 -2.18
CA ALA A 51 13.36 -8.04 -1.73
C ALA A 51 14.55 -7.23 -1.21
N LYS A 52 15.04 -7.55 0.00
CA LYS A 52 16.20 -6.88 0.57
C LYS A 52 17.37 -6.96 -0.42
N GLY A 53 17.90 -5.80 -0.83
CA GLY A 53 18.98 -5.69 -1.81
C GLY A 53 18.53 -5.51 -3.27
N SER A 54 17.24 -5.47 -3.57
CA SER A 54 16.74 -5.16 -4.93
C SER A 54 16.78 -3.67 -5.29
N CYS A 55 17.19 -2.81 -4.33
CA CYS A 55 17.33 -1.38 -4.56
C CYS A 55 18.55 -1.11 -5.46
N THR A 56 18.30 -0.89 -6.75
CA THR A 56 19.33 -0.57 -7.75
C THR A 56 19.84 0.87 -7.65
N ALA A 57 19.23 1.71 -6.81
CA ALA A 57 19.66 3.11 -6.61
C ALA A 57 21.09 3.24 -6.04
N HIS A 58 21.60 2.18 -5.39
CA HIS A 58 22.99 2.12 -4.89
C HIS A 58 23.90 1.24 -5.75
N ALA A 59 23.44 0.70 -6.88
CA ALA A 59 24.30 0.01 -7.82
C ALA A 59 25.18 1.06 -8.53
N LYS A 60 26.39 1.30 -7.99
CA LYS A 60 27.43 2.05 -8.69
C LYS A 60 27.71 1.37 -10.03
N ALA A 61 27.66 2.16 -11.11
CA ALA A 61 28.22 1.82 -12.42
C ALA A 61 29.72 1.51 -12.31
#